data_AF-A0A1X7SKZ3-F1
#
_entry.id   AF-A0A1X7SKZ3-F1
#
_cell.length_a   1.000
_cell.length_b   1.000
_cell.length_c   1.000
_cell.angle_alpha   90.00
_cell.angle_beta   90.00
_cell.angle_gamma   90.00
#
_symmetry.space_group_name_H-M   'P 1'
#
loop_
_entity.id
_entity.type
_entity.pdbx_description
1 polymer ?
#
loop_
_entity_poly.entity_id
_entity_poly.type
_entity_poly.pdbx_seq_one_letter_code
_entity_poly.pdbx_strand_id
1 'polypeptide(L)'
;GTTLQIIDKSLPISQLVIAHRHRLLLLRTGYPKDNYFYAISLEIFFSPSVKIRSKSSLSSYQLSYTKGCHLFCTTPLYSQFLRVMVAVKNKVFMLVWKYPAVSCFPATPTTPSHPLQGFIKHR
;
A
#
# COMPACT_ATOMS: atom_id res chain seq x y z
N GLY A 1 -19.85 18.44 -5.37
CA GLY A 1 -19.42 17.12 -4.90
C GLY A 1 -18.91 17.26 -3.48
N THR A 2 -19.50 16.53 -2.54
CA THR A 2 -19.05 16.54 -1.14
C THR A 2 -17.75 15.74 -1.03
N THR A 3 -16.67 16.40 -0.62
CA THR A 3 -15.38 15.74 -0.37
C THR A 3 -15.44 15.05 0.99
N LEU A 4 -15.36 13.72 0.99
CA LEU A 4 -15.32 12.93 2.23
C LEU A 4 -13.86 12.67 2.64
N GLN A 5 -13.52 13.02 3.87
CA GLN A 5 -12.21 12.72 4.44
C GLN A 5 -12.16 11.24 4.86
N ILE A 6 -11.25 10.46 4.27
CA ILE A 6 -11.07 9.04 4.59
C ILE A 6 -9.89 8.77 5.54
N ILE A 7 -8.89 9.64 5.54
CA ILE A 7 -7.70 9.56 6.40
C ILE A 7 -7.54 10.91 7.10
N ASP A 8 -7.32 10.88 8.41
CA ASP A 8 -7.10 12.09 9.19
C ASP A 8 -5.70 12.69 8.97
N LYS A 9 -5.46 13.86 9.56
CA LYS A 9 -4.17 14.58 9.44
C LYS A 9 -3.04 13.95 10.27
N SER A 10 -3.32 12.92 11.07
CA SER A 10 -2.30 12.27 11.91
C SER A 10 -1.32 11.42 11.10
N LEU A 11 -1.69 11.05 9.87
CA LEU A 11 -0.84 10.35 8.92
C LEU A 11 -0.46 11.29 7.77
N PRO A 12 0.71 11.97 7.80
CA PRO A 12 1.11 12.82 6.69
C PRO A 12 1.52 11.96 5.50
N ILE A 13 0.71 12.00 4.45
CA ILE A 13 0.96 11.26 3.21
C ILE A 13 1.82 12.15 2.30
N SER A 14 2.94 11.60 1.86
CA SER A 14 3.90 12.30 0.99
C SER A 14 3.95 11.71 -0.42
N GLN A 15 3.51 10.46 -0.59
CA GLN A 15 3.33 9.81 -1.88
C GLN A 15 2.18 8.81 -1.80
N LEU A 16 1.38 8.70 -2.87
CA LEU A 16 0.22 7.83 -2.96
C LEU A 16 0.13 7.20 -4.35
N VAL A 17 -0.15 5.90 -4.41
CA VAL A 17 -0.46 5.18 -5.65
C VAL A 17 -1.62 4.22 -5.41
N ILE A 18 -2.61 4.23 -6.30
CA ILE A 18 -3.72 3.27 -6.29
C ILE A 18 -3.40 2.14 -7.27
N ALA A 19 -3.10 0.96 -6.76
CA ALA A 19 -2.92 -0.24 -7.57
C ALA A 19 -4.28 -0.92 -7.79
N HIS A 20 -5.10 -0.31 -8.67
CA HIS A 20 -6.52 -0.66 -8.85
C HIS A 20 -6.74 -2.16 -9.13
N ARG A 21 -5.97 -2.78 -10.03
CA ARG A 21 -6.11 -4.20 -10.38
C ARG A 21 -5.79 -5.17 -9.23
N HIS A 22 -5.02 -4.71 -8.25
CA HIS A 22 -4.65 -5.47 -7.05
C HIS A 22 -5.47 -5.07 -5.82
N ARG A 23 -6.41 -4.12 -5.96
CA ARG A 23 -7.23 -3.57 -4.87
C ARG A 23 -6.41 -3.03 -3.69
N LEU A 24 -5.25 -2.43 -3.98
CA LEU A 24 -4.36 -1.86 -2.96
C LEU A 24 -4.21 -0.35 -3.09
N LEU A 25 -4.17 0.31 -1.94
CA LEU A 25 -3.68 1.67 -1.76
C LEU A 25 -2.26 1.60 -1.19
N LEU A 26 -1.29 2.12 -1.94
CA LEU A 26 0.11 2.18 -1.55
C LEU A 26 0.45 3.61 -1.13
N LEU A 27 0.99 3.78 0.07
CA LEU A 27 1.28 5.11 0.62
C LEU A 27 2.70 5.16 1.17
N ARG A 28 3.27 6.36 1.13
CA ARG A 28 4.46 6.73 1.89
C ARG A 28 4.09 7.84 2.86
N THR A 29 4.58 7.74 4.09
CA THR A 29 4.47 8.84 5.05
C THR A 29 5.58 9.87 4.88
N GLY A 30 5.36 11.10 5.36
CA GLY A 30 6.23 12.25 5.13
C GLY A 30 7.17 12.67 6.26
N TYR A 31 7.22 11.98 7.40
CA TYR A 31 8.11 12.37 8.50
C TYR A 31 9.55 11.89 8.27
N PRO A 32 10.57 12.78 8.18
CA PRO A 32 11.96 12.40 7.84
C PRO A 32 12.55 11.24 8.68
N LYS A 33 12.13 11.12 9.95
CA LYS A 33 12.60 10.09 10.88
C LYS A 33 11.71 8.83 10.94
N ASP A 34 10.48 8.91 10.44
CA ASP A 34 9.43 7.88 10.50
C ASP A 34 8.67 7.76 9.17
N ASN A 35 9.43 7.66 8.08
CA ASN A 35 8.88 7.34 6.77
C ASN A 35 8.73 5.82 6.65
N TYR A 36 7.51 5.36 6.48
CA TYR A 36 7.18 3.96 6.23
C TYR A 36 6.43 3.85 4.91
N PHE A 37 6.60 2.70 4.26
CA PHE A 37 5.73 2.28 3.16
C PHE A 37 4.54 1.51 3.73
N TYR A 38 3.33 1.88 3.31
CA TYR A 38 2.08 1.25 3.70
C TYR A 38 1.44 0.58 2.49
N ALA A 39 0.83 -0.58 2.73
CA ALA A 39 -0.04 -1.22 1.76
C ALA A 39 -1.37 -1.56 2.44
N ILE A 40 -2.44 -0.91 1.97
CA ILE A 40 -3.77 -0.98 2.56
C ILE A 40 -4.74 -1.54 1.53
N SER A 41 -5.67 -2.41 1.95
CA SER A 41 -6.73 -2.89 1.07
C SER A 41 -7.73 -1.76 0.79
N LEU A 42 -8.13 -1.59 -0.47
CA LEU A 42 -9.14 -0.62 -0.86
C LEU A 42 -10.52 -0.91 -0.24
N GLU A 43 -10.82 -2.17 0.05
CA GLU A 43 -12.10 -2.60 0.64
C GLU A 43 -12.42 -1.88 1.96
N ILE A 44 -11.38 -1.50 2.70
CA ILE A 44 -11.49 -0.81 3.99
C ILE A 44 -12.10 0.60 3.83
N PHE A 45 -11.96 1.21 2.65
CA PHE A 45 -12.45 2.55 2.33
C PHE A 45 -13.78 2.56 1.56
N PHE A 46 -14.18 1.43 0.98
CA PHE A 46 -15.45 1.30 0.24
C PHE A 46 -16.59 0.71 1.07
N SER A 47 -16.34 0.32 2.31
CA SER A 47 -17.39 -0.13 3.23
C SER A 47 -18.44 0.97 3.45
N PRO A 48 -19.75 0.66 3.48
CA PRO A 48 -20.81 1.64 3.73
C PRO A 48 -20.68 2.40 5.06
N SER A 49 -19.85 1.90 5.97
CA SER A 49 -19.46 2.56 7.23
C SER A 49 -18.06 3.15 7.16
N VAL A 50 -17.76 3.98 6.15
CA VAL A 50 -16.44 4.61 6.01
C VAL A 50 -16.14 5.45 7.24
N LYS A 51 -15.24 4.94 8.09
CA LYS A 51 -14.70 5.66 9.24
C LYS A 51 -13.44 6.39 8.82
N ILE A 52 -13.30 7.64 9.26
CA ILE A 52 -12.04 8.38 9.16
C ILE A 52 -10.94 7.57 9.85
N ARG A 53 -9.86 7.27 9.13
CA ARG A 53 -8.75 6.44 9.63
C ARG A 53 -7.59 7.31 10.11
N SER A 54 -7.10 7.01 11.30
CA SER A 54 -5.91 7.62 11.88
C SER A 54 -4.63 6.83 11.59
N LYS A 55 -3.47 7.43 11.88
CA LYS A 55 -2.16 6.76 11.87
C LYS A 55 -2.17 5.51 12.76
N SER A 56 -2.77 5.58 13.95
CA SER A 56 -2.86 4.42 14.85
C SER A 56 -3.71 3.30 14.23
N SER A 57 -4.85 3.65 13.61
CA SER A 57 -5.71 2.68 12.92
C SER A 57 -5.02 2.02 11.71
N LEU A 58 -4.06 2.69 11.08
CA LEU A 58 -3.36 2.18 9.89
C LEU A 58 -1.99 1.57 10.20
N SER A 59 -1.56 1.58 11.46
CA SER A 59 -0.24 1.11 11.87
C SER A 59 0.03 -0.36 11.53
N SER A 60 -0.98 -1.23 11.52
CA SER A 60 -0.82 -2.63 11.12
C SER A 60 -0.49 -2.81 9.64
N TYR A 61 -0.78 -1.81 8.80
CA TYR A 61 -0.55 -1.82 7.35
C TYR A 61 0.82 -1.27 6.94
N GLN A 62 1.68 -0.96 7.92
CA GLN A 62 3.05 -0.50 7.67
C GLN A 62 3.99 -1.68 7.42
N LEU A 63 4.86 -1.58 6.42
CA LEU A 63 5.94 -2.55 6.24
C LEU A 63 7.13 -2.14 7.10
N SER A 64 7.28 -2.75 8.28
CA SER A 64 8.29 -2.34 9.27
C SER A 64 9.73 -2.35 8.73
N TYR A 65 10.07 -3.26 7.83
CA TYR A 65 11.41 -3.32 7.21
C TYR A 65 11.68 -2.23 6.17
N THR A 66 10.69 -1.38 5.87
CA THR A 66 10.82 -0.21 4.99
C THR A 66 11.00 1.10 5.76
N LYS A 67 11.29 1.03 7.07
CA LYS A 67 11.58 2.21 7.89
C LYS A 67 12.70 3.05 7.27
N GLY A 68 12.42 4.33 7.02
CA GLY A 68 13.30 5.25 6.30
C GLY A 68 13.07 5.23 4.78
N CYS A 69 11.88 4.87 4.32
CA CYS A 69 11.51 4.93 2.91
C CYS A 69 11.51 6.39 2.40
N HIS A 70 12.36 6.71 1.43
CA HIS A 70 12.45 8.06 0.84
C HIS A 70 11.46 8.25 -0.29
N LEU A 71 11.30 7.23 -1.14
CA LEU A 71 10.38 7.19 -2.26
C LEU A 71 10.10 5.72 -2.62
N PHE A 72 9.02 5.50 -3.37
CA PHE A 72 8.78 4.21 -4.01
C PHE A 72 8.33 4.42 -5.47
N CYS A 73 8.45 3.38 -6.29
CA CYS A 73 7.82 3.34 -7.59
C CYS A 73 7.17 1.98 -7.79
N THR A 74 6.19 1.90 -8.68
CA THR A 74 5.49 0.66 -9.00
C THR A 74 5.72 0.29 -10.46
N THR A 75 5.58 -0.98 -10.79
CA THR A 75 5.32 -1.42 -12.16
C THR A 75 4.13 -0.66 -12.76
N PRO A 76 4.00 -0.61 -14.10
CA PRO A 76 2.85 0.00 -14.76
C PRO A 76 1.53 -0.47 -14.16
N LEU A 77 0.58 0.46 -14.00
CA LEU A 77 -0.70 0.26 -13.32
C LEU A 77 -1.55 -0.89 -13.91
N TYR A 78 -1.25 -1.31 -15.14
CA TYR A 78 -1.96 -2.38 -15.85
C TYR A 78 -1.18 -3.71 -15.91
N SER A 79 -0.01 -3.79 -15.28
CA SER A 79 0.78 -5.03 -15.17
C SER A 79 -0.02 -6.10 -14.42
N GLN A 80 0.10 -7.36 -14.87
CA GLN A 80 -0.50 -8.51 -14.18
C GLN A 80 0.16 -8.78 -12.82
N PHE A 81 1.44 -8.44 -12.70
CA PHE A 81 2.25 -8.58 -11.50
C PHE A 81 2.61 -7.21 -10.96
N LEU A 82 2.26 -6.94 -9.70
CA LEU A 82 2.68 -5.73 -9.01
C LEU A 82 4.08 -5.94 -8.43
N ARG A 83 5.03 -5.14 -8.90
CA ARG A 83 6.33 -4.97 -8.24
C ARG A 83 6.45 -3.53 -7.78
N VAL A 84 7.01 -3.35 -6.60
CA VAL A 84 7.23 -2.04 -6.00
C VAL A 84 8.71 -1.92 -5.68
N MET A 85 9.39 -0.93 -6.25
CA MET A 85 10.74 -0.61 -5.80
C MET A 85 10.65 0.42 -4.69
N VAL A 86 11.35 0.18 -3.59
CA VAL A 86 11.35 1.07 -2.43
C VAL A 86 12.78 1.48 -2.14
N ALA A 87 13.03 2.79 -2.08
CA ALA A 87 14.32 3.34 -1.71
C ALA A 87 14.35 3.57 -0.20
N VAL A 88 15.24 2.88 0.51
CA VAL A 88 15.41 2.96 1.96
C VAL A 88 16.88 3.22 2.27
N LYS A 89 17.19 4.40 2.81
CA LYS A 89 18.57 4.89 2.98
C LYS A 89 19.34 4.78 1.66
N ASN A 90 20.49 4.10 1.66
CA ASN A 90 21.36 3.92 0.49
C ASN A 90 21.08 2.62 -0.27
N LYS A 91 19.89 2.02 -0.10
CA LYS A 91 19.52 0.74 -0.72
C LYS A 91 18.18 0.84 -1.42
N VAL A 92 18.05 0.16 -2.55
CA VAL A 92 16.78 -0.04 -3.24
C VAL A 92 16.42 -1.51 -3.13
N PHE A 93 15.18 -1.79 -2.71
CA PHE A 93 14.66 -3.15 -2.63
C PHE A 93 13.46 -3.29 -3.55
N MET A 94 13.31 -4.46 -4.16
CA MET A 94 12.10 -4.82 -4.89
C MET A 94 11.16 -5.60 -3.98
N LEU A 95 9.92 -5.16 -3.89
CA LEU A 95 8.83 -5.87 -3.25
C LEU A 95 7.95 -6.47 -4.35
N VAL A 96 7.70 -7.76 -4.29
CA VAL A 96 6.86 -8.48 -5.25
C VAL A 96 5.55 -8.85 -4.57
N TRP A 97 4.45 -8.48 -5.19
CA TRP A 97 3.12 -8.90 -4.78
C TRP A 97 2.83 -10.32 -5.28
N LYS A 98 2.60 -11.26 -4.36
CA LYS A 98 2.40 -12.69 -4.64
C LYS A 98 1.15 -12.99 -5.46
N TYR A 99 0.11 -12.17 -5.31
CA TYR A 99 -1.20 -12.51 -5.84
C TYR A 99 -1.43 -11.86 -7.21
N PRO A 100 -1.94 -12.59 -8.21
CA PRO A 100 -2.25 -11.99 -9.50
C PRO A 100 -3.33 -10.92 -9.36
N ALA A 101 -3.39 -10.01 -10.34
CA ALA A 101 -4.49 -9.07 -10.46
C ALA A 101 -5.85 -9.79 -10.45
N VAL A 102 -6.85 -9.23 -9.76
CA VAL A 102 -8.20 -9.80 -9.59
C VAL A 102 -8.87 -10.14 -10.93
N SER A 103 -8.52 -9.39 -11.98
CA SER A 103 -9.02 -9.57 -13.35
C SER A 103 -8.48 -10.79 -14.10
N CYS A 104 -7.48 -11.50 -13.59
CA CYS A 104 -6.87 -12.64 -14.31
C CYS A 104 -7.54 -13.99 -13.98
N PHE A 105 -8.15 -14.16 -12.81
CA PHE A 105 -8.79 -15.43 -12.41
C PHE A 105 -9.99 -15.18 -11.47
N PRO A 106 -11.24 -15.25 -11.95
CA PRO A 106 -12.43 -14.91 -11.16
C PRO A 106 -12.78 -15.92 -10.04
N ALA A 107 -12.14 -17.10 -10.00
CA ALA A 107 -12.49 -18.21 -9.09
C ALA A 107 -11.49 -18.47 -7.95
N THR A 108 -10.34 -17.80 -7.92
CA THR A 108 -9.36 -17.93 -6.84
C THR A 108 -9.54 -16.83 -5.80
N PRO A 109 -9.49 -17.11 -4.49
CA PRO A 109 -9.36 -16.07 -3.48
C PRO A 109 -7.98 -15.41 -3.64
N THR A 110 -7.91 -14.38 -4.50
CA THR A 110 -6.65 -13.70 -4.87
C THR A 110 -6.22 -12.65 -3.85
N THR A 111 -6.93 -12.48 -2.74
CA THR A 111 -6.68 -11.40 -1.79
C THR A 111 -6.28 -11.99 -0.44
N PRO A 112 -5.06 -11.71 0.05
CA PRO A 112 -4.64 -12.19 1.37
C PRO A 112 -5.54 -11.59 2.46
N SER A 113 -5.69 -12.29 3.58
CA SER A 113 -6.40 -11.80 4.75
C SER A 113 -5.84 -10.46 5.26
N HIS A 114 -4.54 -10.25 5.08
CA HIS A 114 -3.87 -8.97 5.34
C HIS A 114 -2.92 -8.62 4.18
N PRO A 115 -2.98 -7.40 3.62
CA PRO A 115 -2.21 -7.04 2.43
C PRO A 115 -0.71 -7.26 2.59
N LEU A 116 -0.15 -7.03 3.77
CA LEU A 116 1.29 -7.22 4.01
C LEU A 116 1.81 -8.64 3.75
N GLN A 117 0.97 -9.66 3.93
CA GLN A 117 1.38 -11.05 3.67
C GLN A 117 1.64 -11.32 2.17
N GLY A 118 1.10 -10.47 1.30
CA GLY A 118 1.31 -10.55 -0.14
C GLY A 118 2.66 -10.03 -0.61
N PHE A 119 3.39 -9.22 0.17
CA PHE A 119 4.66 -8.67 -0.27
C PHE A 119 5.85 -9.58 0.10
N ILE A 120 6.60 -10.01 -0.90
CA ILE A 120 7.91 -10.64 -0.74
C ILE A 120 8.98 -9.60 -1.01
N LYS A 121 9.94 -9.47 -0.10
CA LYS A 121 11.16 -8.70 -0.36
C LYS A 121 12.13 -9.55 -1.21
N HIS A 122 12.37 -9.11 -2.44
CA HIS A 122 13.47 -9.61 -3.25
C HIS A 122 14.77 -8.93 -2.81
N ARG A 123 15.83 -9.72 -2.63
CA ARG A 123 17.19 -9.22 -2.33
C ARG A 123 17.86 -8.76 -3.61
#